data_AF-A0A1W6MJF0-F1
#
_entry.id   AF-A0A1W6MJF0-F1
#
_cell.length_a   1.000
_cell.length_b   1.000
_cell.length_c   1.000
_cell.angle_alpha   90.00
_cell.angle_beta   90.00
_cell.angle_gamma   90.00
#
_symmetry.space_group_name_H-M   'P 1'
#
loop_
_entity.id
_entity.type
_entity.pdbx_description
1 polymer ?
#
loop_
_entity_poly.entity_id
_entity_poly.type
_entity_poly.pdbx_seq_one_letter_code
_entity_poly.pdbx_strand_id
1 'polypeptide(L)'
;MQPQYTDKLKLSHTFKYKLTTSLSYSYITDSFARITEPIPDGRNFLISQDVADQEIYNLSVGSPFKITEQLNGYASAYFTHDEYNSTDSSFISIDQTTYGGYAQLNYAFPSTSLRAGATSGWTAEISGWYSGPTV
;
A
#
# COMPACT_ATOMS: atom_id res chain seq x y z
N MET A 1 3.42 -11.01 -28.06
CA MET A 1 3.18 -10.50 -26.70
C MET A 1 3.26 -11.70 -25.80
N GLN A 2 4.33 -11.79 -25.02
CA GLN A 2 4.47 -12.83 -24.02
C GLN A 2 3.60 -12.46 -22.82
N PRO A 3 3.04 -13.43 -22.08
CA PRO A 3 2.23 -13.13 -20.91
C PRO A 3 3.08 -12.57 -19.77
N GLN A 4 2.61 -11.50 -19.13
CA GLN A 4 3.22 -10.92 -17.93
C GLN A 4 3.12 -11.89 -16.75
N TYR A 5 4.24 -12.15 -16.07
CA TYR A 5 4.29 -12.99 -14.88
C TYR A 5 4.63 -12.16 -13.65
N THR A 6 4.12 -12.57 -12.48
CA THR A 6 4.43 -11.94 -11.20
C THR A 6 4.70 -12.99 -10.16
N ASP A 7 5.94 -13.07 -9.70
CA ASP A 7 6.35 -13.91 -8.59
C ASP A 7 6.31 -13.08 -7.31
N LYS A 8 5.57 -13.56 -6.30
CA LYS A 8 5.40 -12.84 -5.03
C LYS A 8 5.72 -13.70 -3.84
N LEU A 9 6.67 -13.23 -3.03
CA LEU A 9 6.99 -13.78 -1.73
C LEU A 9 6.49 -12.84 -0.63
N LYS A 10 5.76 -13.37 0.36
CA LYS A 10 5.28 -12.58 1.50
C LYS A 10 5.55 -13.31 2.82
N LEU A 11 6.21 -12.60 3.73
CA LEU A 11 6.38 -12.98 5.12
C LEU A 11 5.49 -12.10 5.99
N SER A 12 4.75 -12.70 6.92
CA SER A 12 3.91 -11.96 7.87
C SER A 12 4.11 -12.52 9.28
N HIS A 13 4.22 -11.64 10.26
CA HIS A 13 4.39 -11.98 11.65
C HIS A 13 3.40 -11.18 12.50
N THR A 14 2.59 -11.89 13.30
CA THR A 14 1.65 -11.27 14.24
C THR A 14 2.12 -11.51 15.66
N PHE A 15 2.58 -10.44 16.31
CA PHE A 15 2.96 -10.45 17.72
C PHE A 15 1.74 -10.22 18.61
N LYS A 16 1.54 -11.12 19.58
CA LYS A 16 0.48 -11.05 20.61
C LYS A 16 -0.93 -10.82 20.04
N TYR A 17 -1.22 -11.33 18.85
CA TYR A 17 -2.52 -11.15 18.18
C TYR A 17 -2.92 -9.68 17.95
N LYS A 18 -1.96 -8.74 17.97
CA LYS A 18 -2.24 -7.30 17.82
C LYS A 18 -1.34 -6.69 16.76
N LEU A 19 -0.03 -6.71 16.98
CA LEU A 19 0.92 -6.08 16.07
C LEU A 19 1.24 -7.02 14.92
N THR A 20 0.81 -6.69 13.72
CA THR A 20 1.12 -7.44 12.50
C THR A 20 2.12 -6.67 11.67
N THR A 21 3.26 -7.29 11.39
CA THR A 21 4.28 -6.79 10.46
C THR A 21 4.32 -7.72 9.26
N SER A 22 4.26 -7.16 8.06
CA SER A 22 4.37 -7.92 6.81
C SER A 22 5.43 -7.33 5.92
N LEU A 23 6.27 -8.20 5.36
CA LEU A 23 7.25 -7.87 4.33
C LEU A 23 6.91 -8.70 3.10
N SER A 24 6.84 -8.08 1.94
CA SER A 24 6.70 -8.78 0.67
C SER A 24 7.63 -8.24 -0.40
N TYR A 25 8.07 -9.14 -1.25
CA TYR A 25 8.84 -8.88 -2.46
C TYR A 25 8.04 -9.43 -3.63
N SER A 26 7.87 -8.63 -4.67
CA SER A 26 7.25 -9.07 -5.92
C SER A 26 8.19 -8.75 -7.08
N TYR A 27 8.41 -9.72 -7.95
CA TYR A 27 9.18 -9.58 -9.18
C TYR A 27 8.22 -9.76 -10.35
N ILE A 28 8.15 -8.76 -11.22
CA ILE A 28 7.25 -8.73 -12.38
C ILE A 28 8.13 -8.76 -13.62
N THR A 29 8.01 -9.83 -14.41
CA THR A 29 8.68 -9.99 -15.69
C THR A 29 7.72 -9.60 -16.81
N ASP A 30 8.24 -9.04 -17.91
CA ASP A 30 7.47 -8.67 -19.10
C ASP A 30 6.42 -7.59 -18.81
N SER A 31 6.84 -6.49 -18.14
CA SER A 31 5.96 -5.36 -17.85
C SER A 31 5.71 -4.53 -19.12
N PHE A 32 4.45 -4.53 -19.57
CA PHE A 32 4.02 -3.79 -20.76
C PHE A 32 4.07 -2.28 -20.52
N ALA A 33 5.10 -1.60 -21.01
CA ALA A 33 5.08 -0.15 -21.15
C ALA A 33 4.66 0.23 -22.58
N ARG A 34 3.77 1.22 -22.71
CA ARG A 34 3.36 1.78 -24.01
C ARG A 34 4.42 2.77 -24.45
N ILE A 35 5.28 2.38 -25.40
CA ILE A 35 6.23 3.30 -26.04
C ILE A 35 5.55 3.93 -27.25
N THR A 36 5.74 5.23 -27.44
CA THR A 36 5.37 5.93 -28.67
C THR A 36 6.63 6.12 -29.50
N GLU A 37 6.85 5.30 -30.53
CA GLU A 37 7.95 5.52 -31.47
C GLU A 37 7.51 6.47 -32.59
N PRO A 38 8.26 7.55 -32.87
CA PRO A 38 8.03 8.40 -34.03
C PRO A 38 8.67 7.78 -35.30
N ILE A 39 7.86 7.54 -36.32
CA ILE A 39 8.33 7.15 -37.67
C ILE A 39 8.61 8.44 -38.48
N PRO A 40 9.59 8.48 -39.42
CA PRO A 40 9.96 9.69 -40.18
C PRO A 40 8.84 10.36 -40.98
N ASP A 41 7.67 9.71 -41.13
CA ASP A 41 6.50 10.19 -41.89
C ASP A 41 5.40 10.85 -41.02
N GLY A 42 5.70 11.19 -39.76
CA GLY A 42 4.77 11.93 -38.89
C GLY A 42 3.58 11.11 -38.38
N ARG A 43 3.68 9.77 -38.39
CA ARG A 43 2.70 8.86 -37.77
C ARG A 43 3.28 8.27 -36.49
N ASN A 44 2.57 8.45 -35.39
CA ASN A 44 2.89 7.84 -34.09
C ASN A 44 2.07 6.54 -33.95
N PHE A 45 2.75 5.42 -33.71
CA PHE A 45 2.09 4.18 -33.31
C PHE A 45 2.38 3.93 -31.83
N LEU A 46 1.34 3.55 -31.07
CA LEU A 46 1.53 3.03 -29.71
C LEU A 46 1.86 1.55 -29.85
N ILE A 47 3.11 1.20 -29.58
CA ILE A 47 3.58 -0.17 -29.51
C ILE A 47 3.83 -0.50 -28.04
N SER A 48 3.16 -1.55 -27.55
CA SER A 48 3.49 -2.15 -26.26
C SER A 48 4.66 -3.09 -26.49
N GLN A 49 5.84 -2.72 -26.04
CA GLN A 49 7.01 -3.60 -25.97
C GLN A 49 7.16 -4.14 -24.53
N ASP A 50 7.94 -5.21 -24.35
CA ASP A 50 8.44 -5.64 -23.05
C ASP A 50 9.61 -4.73 -22.70
N VAL A 51 9.43 -3.83 -21.72
CA VAL A 51 10.38 -2.71 -21.54
C VAL A 51 11.09 -2.72 -20.19
N ALA A 52 10.56 -3.43 -19.18
CA ALA A 52 11.19 -3.46 -17.87
C ALA A 52 10.76 -4.65 -17.03
N ASP A 53 11.71 -5.15 -16.24
CA ASP A 53 11.41 -5.93 -15.04
C ASP A 53 11.11 -4.95 -13.91
N GLN A 54 10.04 -5.21 -13.14
CA GLN A 54 9.69 -4.37 -11.99
C GLN A 54 9.84 -5.16 -10.70
N GLU A 55 10.57 -4.58 -9.76
CA GLU A 55 10.68 -5.10 -8.41
C GLU A 55 9.87 -4.24 -7.44
N ILE A 56 9.08 -4.88 -6.59
CA ILE A 56 8.25 -4.21 -5.59
C ILE A 56 8.59 -4.75 -4.21
N TYR A 57 9.19 -3.91 -3.39
CA TYR A 57 9.43 -4.15 -1.98
C TYR A 57 8.35 -3.47 -1.16
N ASN A 58 7.56 -4.23 -0.40
CA ASN A 58 6.52 -3.68 0.47
C ASN A 58 6.71 -4.12 1.91
N LEU A 59 6.83 -3.15 2.80
CA LEU A 59 6.81 -3.31 4.24
C LEU A 59 5.53 -2.68 4.78
N SER A 60 4.79 -3.41 5.60
CA SER A 60 3.61 -2.87 6.28
C SER A 60 3.59 -3.30 7.74
N VAL A 61 3.07 -2.41 8.58
CA VAL A 61 2.88 -2.64 10.00
C VAL A 61 1.51 -2.13 10.40
N GLY A 62 0.76 -2.90 11.16
CA GLY A 62 -0.55 -2.48 11.64
C GLY A 62 -0.88 -3.12 12.98
N SER A 63 -1.56 -2.36 13.84
CA SER A 63 -2.00 -2.86 15.14
C SER A 63 -3.26 -2.14 15.60
N PRO A 64 -4.23 -2.86 16.18
CA PRO A 64 -5.20 -2.26 17.06
C PRO A 64 -4.51 -1.83 18.36
N PHE A 65 -4.96 -0.74 18.95
CA PHE A 65 -4.50 -0.24 20.24
C PHE A 65 -5.69 0.20 21.08
N LYS A 66 -5.53 0.09 22.40
CA LYS A 66 -6.53 0.50 23.39
C LYS A 66 -5.83 1.43 24.36
N ILE A 67 -6.21 2.71 24.34
CA ILE A 67 -5.64 3.74 25.22
C ILE A 67 -6.41 3.71 26.55
N THR A 68 -7.75 3.68 26.49
CA THR A 68 -8.63 3.52 27.64
C THR A 68 -9.79 2.57 27.32
N GLU A 69 -10.66 2.26 28.28
CA GLU A 69 -11.91 1.53 28.03
C GLU A 69 -12.82 2.27 27.04
N GLN A 70 -12.82 3.61 27.09
CA GLN A 70 -13.58 4.45 26.18
C GLN A 70 -12.85 4.74 24.86
N LEU A 71 -11.52 4.76 24.85
CA LEU A 71 -10.71 5.16 23.68
C LEU A 71 -9.91 3.98 23.13
N ASN A 72 -10.30 3.51 21.96
CA ASN A 72 -9.61 2.46 21.21
C ASN A 72 -9.41 2.88 19.76
N GLY A 73 -8.55 2.17 19.04
CA GLY A 73 -8.27 2.52 17.67
C GLY A 73 -7.46 1.47 16.94
N TYR A 74 -7.19 1.77 15.69
CA TYR A 74 -6.35 0.98 14.82
C TYR A 74 -5.44 1.93 14.06
N ALA A 75 -4.17 1.56 13.93
CA ALA A 75 -3.25 2.26 13.05
C ALA A 75 -2.47 1.26 12.22
N SER A 76 -2.21 1.64 10.98
CA SER A 76 -1.31 0.93 10.08
C SER A 76 -0.47 1.92 9.30
N ALA A 77 0.75 1.53 9.00
CA ALA A 77 1.63 2.22 8.08
C ALA A 77 2.18 1.22 7.07
N TYR A 78 2.48 1.72 5.89
CA TYR A 78 3.15 0.96 4.85
C TYR A 78 4.22 1.80 4.19
N PHE A 79 5.20 1.10 3.65
CA PHE A 79 6.31 1.61 2.89
C PHE A 79 6.48 0.66 1.70
N THR A 80 6.39 1.20 0.50
CA THR A 80 6.59 0.49 -0.76
C THR A 80 7.71 1.16 -1.51
N HIS A 81 8.63 0.37 -2.04
CA HIS A 81 9.68 0.80 -2.93
C HIS A 81 9.52 0.01 -4.24
N ASP A 82 9.27 0.73 -5.31
CA ASP A 82 9.12 0.22 -6.66
C ASP A 82 10.37 0.60 -7.45
N GLU A 83 11.08 -0.41 -7.95
CA GLU A 83 12.29 -0.27 -8.76
C GLU A 83 12.00 -0.81 -10.16
N TYR A 84 12.26 0.00 -11.18
CA TYR A 84 12.07 -0.37 -12.59
C TYR A 84 13.43 -0.59 -13.24
N ASN A 85 13.77 -1.86 -13.45
CA ASN A 85 15.00 -2.28 -14.10
C ASN A 85 14.77 -2.34 -15.62
N SER A 86 15.36 -1.37 -16.33
CA SER A 86 15.29 -1.33 -17.79
C SER A 86 16.26 -2.32 -18.41
N THR A 87 15.76 -3.12 -19.35
CA THR A 87 16.55 -3.98 -20.24
C THR A 87 17.00 -3.27 -21.53
N ASP A 88 16.62 -1.99 -21.74
CA ASP A 88 16.98 -1.17 -22.90
C ASP A 88 17.69 0.13 -22.50
N SER A 89 18.75 0.51 -23.24
CA SER A 89 19.52 1.75 -23.06
C SER A 89 18.72 3.05 -23.28
N SER A 90 17.48 2.93 -23.78
CA SER A 90 16.59 4.03 -24.11
C SER A 90 15.62 4.39 -22.98
N PHE A 91 15.57 3.60 -21.91
CA PHE A 91 14.64 3.81 -20.79
C PHE A 91 15.35 4.41 -19.57
N ILE A 92 14.67 5.34 -18.91
CA ILE A 92 15.13 5.93 -17.65
C ILE A 92 14.55 5.08 -16.52
N SER A 93 15.42 4.47 -15.71
CA SER A 93 15.01 3.82 -14.45
C SER A 93 14.33 4.87 -13.56
N ILE A 94 13.09 4.60 -13.17
CA ILE A 94 12.32 5.43 -12.26
C ILE A 94 12.17 4.64 -10.97
N ASP A 95 12.81 5.09 -9.90
CA ASP A 95 12.60 4.51 -8.58
C ASP A 95 11.55 5.33 -7.85
N GLN A 96 10.49 4.67 -7.38
CA GLN A 96 9.44 5.32 -6.61
C GLN A 96 9.37 4.73 -5.22
N THR A 97 9.46 5.59 -4.22
CA THR A 97 9.17 5.22 -2.84
C THR A 97 7.84 5.83 -2.43
N THR A 98 6.87 4.98 -2.13
CA THR A 98 5.57 5.40 -1.61
C THR A 98 5.43 4.96 -0.16
N TYR A 99 5.12 5.87 0.73
CA TYR A 99 4.80 5.56 2.11
C TYR A 99 3.45 6.14 2.48
N GLY A 100 2.78 5.49 3.41
CA GLY A 100 1.47 5.92 3.81
C GLY A 100 1.01 5.22 5.07
N GLY A 101 -0.19 5.58 5.50
CA GLY A 101 -0.77 4.99 6.67
C GLY A 101 -2.24 5.30 6.77
N TYR A 102 -2.87 4.55 7.66
CA TYR A 102 -4.25 4.69 8.03
C TYR A 102 -4.32 4.69 9.55
N ALA A 103 -5.15 5.58 10.09
CA ALA A 103 -5.43 5.61 11.52
C ALA A 103 -6.93 5.81 11.73
N GLN A 104 -7.46 5.10 12.71
CA GLN A 104 -8.84 5.17 13.18
C GLN A 104 -8.83 5.24 14.70
N LEU A 105 -9.64 6.14 15.24
CA LEU A 105 -9.85 6.35 16.66
C LEU A 105 -11.35 6.31 16.94
N ASN A 106 -11.73 5.48 17.91
CA ASN A 106 -13.08 5.29 18.39
C ASN A 106 -13.16 5.72 19.85
N TYR A 107 -14.08 6.63 20.15
CA TYR A 107 -14.36 7.10 21.50
C TYR A 107 -15.80 6.76 21.91
N ALA A 108 -15.96 5.91 22.91
CA ALA A 108 -17.25 5.56 23.51
C ALA A 108 -17.56 6.49 24.68
N PHE A 109 -18.60 7.31 24.54
CA PHE A 109 -19.09 8.16 25.61
C PHE A 109 -19.73 7.30 26.70
N PRO A 110 -19.47 7.60 27.99
CA PRO A 110 -20.13 6.94 29.10
C PRO A 110 -21.65 7.07 28.99
N SER A 111 -22.37 5.99 29.26
CA SER A 111 -23.83 6.04 29.31
C SER A 111 -24.26 6.93 30.48
N THR A 112 -25.21 7.85 30.23
CA THR A 112 -25.93 8.59 31.27
C THR A 112 -27.11 7.80 31.83
N SER A 113 -27.35 6.57 31.35
CA SER A 113 -28.50 5.77 31.78
C SER A 113 -28.25 5.16 33.16
N LEU A 114 -29.23 5.26 34.05
CA LEU A 114 -29.25 4.59 35.37
C LEU A 114 -29.49 3.08 35.29
N ARG A 115 -29.53 2.49 34.09
CA ARG A 115 -29.80 1.07 33.88
C ARG A 115 -28.53 0.26 34.14
N ALA A 116 -28.60 -0.65 35.12
CA ALA A 116 -27.51 -1.55 35.46
C ALA A 116 -27.04 -2.33 34.20
N GLY A 117 -25.76 -2.19 33.85
CA GLY A 117 -25.13 -2.82 32.69
C GLY A 117 -24.99 -1.96 31.43
N ALA A 118 -25.47 -0.70 31.43
CA ALA A 118 -25.26 0.20 30.30
C ALA A 118 -23.84 0.80 30.31
N THR A 119 -22.96 0.29 29.45
CA THR A 119 -21.52 0.63 29.46
C THR A 119 -21.14 1.76 28.49
N SER A 120 -21.96 2.04 27.47
CA SER A 120 -21.69 3.07 26.46
C SER A 120 -23.01 3.70 26.02
N GLY A 121 -23.04 5.04 26.00
CA GLY A 121 -24.16 5.83 25.48
C GLY A 121 -24.05 5.91 23.96
N TRP A 122 -23.18 6.80 23.46
CA TRP A 122 -22.90 7.01 22.04
C TRP A 122 -21.42 6.81 21.74
N THR A 123 -21.06 6.59 20.48
CA THR A 123 -19.66 6.43 20.03
C THR A 123 -19.34 7.43 18.93
N ALA A 124 -18.20 8.11 19.03
CA ALA A 124 -17.64 8.93 17.96
C ALA A 124 -16.43 8.23 17.34
N GLU A 125 -16.32 8.29 16.02
CA GLU A 125 -15.19 7.75 15.27
C GLU A 125 -14.53 8.86 14.46
N ILE A 126 -13.19 8.88 14.44
CA ILE A 126 -12.38 9.71 13.57
C ILE A 126 -11.40 8.79 12.85
N SER A 127 -11.35 8.87 11.52
CA SER A 127 -10.37 8.14 10.73
C SER A 127 -9.70 9.03 9.70
N GLY A 128 -8.51 8.61 9.27
CA GLY A 128 -7.72 9.31 8.28
C GLY A 128 -6.78 8.35 7.56
N TRP A 129 -6.51 8.65 6.30
CA TRP A 129 -5.49 7.98 5.51
C TRP A 129 -4.56 9.01 4.92
N TYR A 130 -3.30 8.62 4.75
CA TYR A 130 -2.27 9.42 4.12
C TYR A 130 -1.43 8.52 3.21
N SER A 131 -1.00 9.06 2.08
CA SER A 131 -0.07 8.42 1.16
C SER A 131 0.76 9.50 0.46
N GLY A 132 2.05 9.26 0.30
CA GLY A 132 2.91 10.06 -0.55
C GLY A 132 4.31 9.47 -0.70
N PRO A 133 5.13 10.01 -1.61
CA PRO A 133 4.78 10.72 -2.84
C PRO A 133 4.17 9.78 -3.91
N THR A 134 3.15 10.30 -4.60
CA THR A 134 2.54 9.70 -5.79
C THR A 134 3.11 10.39 -7.03
N VAL A 135 3.60 9.64 -8.03
CA VAL A 135 3.96 10.18 -9.36
C VAL A 135 2.75 10.70 -10.12
#